data_AF-A0A6I7W824-F1
#
_entry.id   AF-A0A6I7W824-F1
#
_cell.length_a   1.000
_cell.length_b   1.000
_cell.length_c   1.000
_cell.angle_alpha   90.00
_cell.angle_beta   90.00
_cell.angle_gamma   90.00
#
_symmetry.space_group_name_H-M   'P 1'
#
loop_
_entity.id
_entity.type
_entity.pdbx_description
1 polymer ?
#
loop_
_entity_poly.entity_id
_entity_poly.type
_entity_poly.pdbx_seq_one_letter_code
_entity_poly.pdbx_strand_id
1 'polypeptide(L)'
;SYAHLKTVISTISAPQAAPLMINDPYEVAGVIPIGAAYLFVNDRALLSKYAEMEGRHSNIRIAVMDNDPAQQELVSLLGTPFMSATIAEMYRKFNSGLVDVSYGPAVVYQAMELYKGLQEKGGVIRFPVAQLSLQIIIRKAEFPAEFGQKSREYAFSQFDKAVLLAQN
;
A
#
# COMPACT_ATOMS: atom_id res chain seq x y z
N SER A 1 4.63 2.53 -11.46
CA SER A 1 5.88 3.33 -11.40
C SER A 1 5.57 4.67 -10.76
N TYR A 2 6.59 5.41 -10.30
CA TYR A 2 6.39 6.77 -9.78
C TYR A 2 5.89 7.75 -10.86
N ALA A 3 6.26 7.55 -12.13
CA ALA A 3 5.71 8.33 -13.24
C ALA A 3 4.19 8.17 -13.37
N HIS A 4 3.68 6.93 -13.35
CA HIS A 4 2.23 6.69 -13.39
C HIS A 4 1.53 7.24 -12.15
N LEU A 5 2.14 7.09 -10.96
CA LEU A 5 1.59 7.66 -9.74
C LEU A 5 1.49 9.19 -9.82
N LYS A 6 2.52 9.85 -10.37
CA LYS A 6 2.52 11.30 -10.59
C LYS A 6 1.38 11.72 -11.50
N THR A 7 1.17 11.00 -12.61
CA THR A 7 0.04 11.24 -13.52
C THR A 7 -1.28 11.16 -12.77
N VAL A 8 -1.53 10.05 -12.04
CA VAL A 8 -2.77 9.85 -11.28
C VAL A 8 -2.98 10.97 -10.27
N ILE A 9 -1.99 11.25 -9.40
CA ILE A 9 -2.12 12.28 -8.36
C ILE A 9 -2.33 13.66 -9.00
N SER A 10 -1.66 13.97 -10.12
CA SER A 10 -1.87 15.25 -10.82
C SER A 10 -3.30 15.38 -11.34
N THR A 11 -3.84 14.32 -11.93
CA THR A 11 -5.19 14.33 -12.52
C THR A 11 -6.25 14.53 -11.46
N ILE A 12 -6.15 13.80 -10.35
CA ILE A 12 -7.14 13.86 -9.29
C ILE A 12 -7.00 15.15 -8.43
N SER A 13 -5.83 15.79 -8.46
CA SER A 13 -5.59 17.06 -7.76
C SER A 13 -5.99 18.28 -8.60
N ALA A 14 -6.25 18.10 -9.89
CA ALA A 14 -6.62 19.19 -10.79
C ALA A 14 -8.03 19.74 -10.48
N PRO A 15 -8.33 21.03 -10.75
CA PRO A 15 -9.62 21.64 -10.46
C PRO A 15 -10.82 20.89 -11.07
N GLN A 16 -10.62 20.26 -12.23
CA GLN A 16 -11.65 19.48 -12.94
C GLN A 16 -12.11 18.25 -12.14
N ALA A 17 -11.25 17.72 -11.26
CA ALA A 17 -11.56 16.59 -10.40
C ALA A 17 -12.09 17.00 -9.01
N ALA A 18 -12.16 18.31 -8.69
CA ALA A 18 -12.58 18.79 -7.38
C ALA A 18 -13.93 18.22 -6.88
N PRO A 19 -14.97 18.04 -7.73
CA PRO A 19 -16.21 17.41 -7.26
C PRO A 19 -16.04 15.96 -6.78
N LEU A 20 -15.07 15.23 -7.32
CA LEU A 20 -14.76 13.84 -6.93
C LEU A 20 -13.99 13.77 -5.60
N MET A 21 -13.47 14.90 -5.12
CA MET A 21 -12.68 15.00 -3.88
C MET A 21 -13.53 15.36 -2.66
N ILE A 22 -14.83 15.52 -2.85
CA ILE A 22 -15.77 15.92 -1.81
C ILE A 22 -16.71 14.75 -1.54
N ASN A 23 -16.77 14.37 -0.27
CA ASN A 23 -17.79 13.46 0.25
C ASN A 23 -18.28 14.06 1.57
N ASP A 24 -19.36 14.83 1.50
CA ASP A 24 -19.80 15.68 2.60
C ASP A 24 -19.93 14.88 3.92
N PRO A 25 -19.43 15.41 5.06
CA PRO A 25 -18.91 16.77 5.25
C PRO A 25 -17.39 16.94 4.97
N TYR A 26 -16.75 15.97 4.30
CA TYR A 26 -15.30 15.89 4.15
C TYR A 26 -14.81 16.26 2.75
N GLU A 27 -13.57 16.74 2.69
CA GLU A 27 -12.85 16.99 1.44
C GLU A 27 -11.42 16.47 1.55
N VAL A 28 -10.91 15.86 0.47
CA VAL A 28 -9.49 15.49 0.37
C VAL A 28 -8.67 16.75 0.10
N ALA A 29 -7.82 17.17 1.03
CA ALA A 29 -6.98 18.36 0.92
C ALA A 29 -5.56 18.06 0.40
N GLY A 30 -5.19 16.80 0.19
CA GLY A 30 -3.89 16.46 -0.36
C GLY A 30 -3.67 14.95 -0.47
N VAL A 31 -2.86 14.54 -1.44
CA VAL A 31 -2.43 13.15 -1.63
C VAL A 31 -0.92 13.14 -1.77
N ILE A 32 -0.23 12.44 -0.87
CA ILE A 32 1.23 12.44 -0.77
C ILE A 32 1.74 11.03 -0.99
N PRO A 33 2.66 10.77 -1.94
CA PRO A 33 3.25 9.46 -2.11
C PRO A 33 4.16 9.14 -0.92
N ILE A 34 4.06 7.90 -0.40
CA ILE A 34 4.92 7.42 0.70
C ILE A 34 5.74 6.19 0.34
N GLY A 35 5.73 5.81 -0.94
CA GLY A 35 6.64 4.83 -1.49
C GLY A 35 5.99 3.54 -1.95
N ALA A 36 6.81 2.65 -2.48
CA ALA A 36 6.36 1.36 -2.98
C ALA A 36 6.16 0.35 -1.85
N ALA A 37 5.10 -0.46 -1.95
CA ALA A 37 4.96 -1.66 -1.13
C ALA A 37 5.60 -2.87 -1.84
N TYR A 38 6.33 -3.66 -1.07
CA TYR A 38 6.95 -4.91 -1.52
C TYR A 38 6.37 -6.08 -0.76
N LEU A 39 6.44 -7.27 -1.35
CA LEU A 39 6.12 -8.52 -0.66
C LEU A 39 7.34 -9.00 0.13
N PHE A 40 7.09 -9.39 1.38
CA PHE A 40 8.01 -10.12 2.25
C PHE A 40 7.54 -11.58 2.27
N VAL A 41 8.44 -12.51 1.93
CA VAL A 41 8.14 -13.94 1.87
C VAL A 41 9.06 -14.71 2.81
N ASN A 42 8.54 -15.74 3.47
CA ASN A 42 9.32 -16.64 4.33
C ASN A 42 10.11 -17.71 3.53
N ASP A 43 9.75 -17.94 2.26
CA ASP A 43 10.45 -18.84 1.34
C ASP A 43 10.42 -18.27 -0.09
N ARG A 44 11.59 -18.02 -0.69
CA ARG A 44 11.70 -17.53 -2.09
C ARG A 44 11.16 -18.54 -3.10
N ALA A 45 11.10 -19.83 -2.76
CA ALA A 45 10.55 -20.86 -3.63
C ALA A 45 9.04 -20.69 -3.89
N LEU A 46 8.35 -19.84 -3.10
CA LEU A 46 6.97 -19.41 -3.38
C LEU A 46 6.82 -18.68 -4.73
N LEU A 47 7.91 -18.17 -5.30
CA LEU A 47 7.89 -17.54 -6.63
C LEU A 47 8.07 -18.52 -7.78
N SER A 48 8.82 -19.62 -7.57
CA SER A 48 9.21 -20.55 -8.64
C SER A 48 8.34 -21.80 -8.69
N LYS A 49 7.96 -22.37 -7.54
CA LYS A 49 7.12 -23.58 -7.47
C LYS A 49 5.72 -23.41 -8.04
N TYR A 50 5.31 -22.19 -8.35
CA TYR A 50 3.92 -21.84 -8.64
C TYR A 50 3.71 -21.21 -10.03
N ALA A 51 4.79 -20.92 -10.78
CA ALA A 51 4.69 -20.64 -12.22
C ALA A 51 4.39 -21.92 -13.04
N GLU A 52 4.67 -23.10 -12.46
CA GLU A 52 4.57 -24.40 -13.13
C GLU A 52 3.29 -25.19 -12.80
N MET A 53 2.50 -24.76 -11.81
CA MET A 53 1.28 -25.46 -11.39
C MET A 53 0.04 -24.61 -11.69
N GLU A 54 -0.63 -24.91 -12.81
CA GLU A 54 -1.95 -24.37 -13.15
C GLU A 54 -2.92 -24.53 -11.96
N GLY A 55 -3.22 -23.42 -11.26
CA GLY A 55 -4.45 -23.28 -10.49
C GLY A 55 -4.44 -23.59 -8.98
N ARG A 56 -3.29 -23.66 -8.27
CA ARG A 56 -3.31 -23.89 -6.80
C ARG A 56 -2.44 -22.92 -5.99
N HIS A 57 -2.84 -21.66 -5.95
CA HIS A 57 -2.36 -20.70 -4.95
C HIS A 57 -2.94 -20.96 -3.54
N SER A 58 -3.84 -21.95 -3.38
CA SER A 58 -4.65 -22.22 -2.18
C SER A 58 -3.89 -22.47 -0.87
N ASN A 59 -2.57 -22.68 -0.92
CA ASN A 59 -1.77 -23.01 0.26
C ASN A 59 -0.87 -21.85 0.71
N ILE A 60 -0.85 -20.71 0.00
CA ILE A 60 -0.10 -19.54 0.43
C ILE A 60 -0.93 -18.81 1.48
N ARG A 61 -0.42 -18.62 2.69
CA ARG A 61 -1.17 -17.89 3.71
C ARG A 61 -0.75 -16.43 3.64
N ILE A 62 -1.66 -15.55 3.26
CA ILE A 62 -1.42 -14.11 3.20
C ILE A 62 -2.19 -13.45 4.34
N ALA A 63 -1.51 -12.66 5.18
CA ALA A 63 -2.21 -11.77 6.10
C ALA A 63 -2.64 -10.52 5.33
N VAL A 64 -3.91 -10.14 5.43
CA VAL A 64 -4.50 -8.99 4.71
C VAL A 64 -5.10 -8.04 5.74
N MET A 65 -4.97 -6.73 5.49
CA MET A 65 -5.58 -5.70 6.35
C MET A 65 -7.11 -5.85 6.39
N ASP A 66 -7.68 -5.84 7.59
CA ASP A 66 -9.11 -6.00 7.81
C ASP A 66 -9.95 -4.85 7.24
N ASN A 67 -9.36 -3.65 7.15
CA ASN A 67 -9.97 -2.43 6.65
C ASN A 67 -9.61 -2.09 5.19
N ASP A 68 -9.03 -3.02 4.43
CA ASP A 68 -8.69 -2.86 3.01
C ASP A 68 -9.50 -3.82 2.11
N PRO A 69 -10.75 -3.46 1.74
CA PRO A 69 -11.60 -4.33 0.93
C PRO A 69 -11.05 -4.55 -0.48
N ALA A 70 -10.31 -3.59 -1.04
CA ALA A 70 -9.70 -3.73 -2.35
C ALA A 70 -8.62 -4.81 -2.33
N GLN A 71 -7.83 -4.87 -1.26
CA GLN A 71 -6.84 -5.91 -1.09
C GLN A 71 -7.45 -7.28 -0.77
N GLN A 72 -8.52 -7.33 0.03
CA GLN A 72 -9.25 -8.57 0.29
C GLN A 72 -9.79 -9.16 -1.02
N GLU A 73 -10.35 -8.33 -1.89
CA GLU A 73 -10.82 -8.76 -3.21
C GLU A 73 -9.67 -9.22 -4.11
N LEU A 74 -8.55 -8.48 -4.14
CA LEU A 74 -7.39 -8.92 -4.92
C LEU A 74 -6.88 -10.31 -4.50
N VAL A 75 -6.85 -10.59 -3.19
CA VAL A 75 -6.41 -11.89 -2.69
C VAL A 75 -7.48 -12.98 -2.90
N SER A 76 -8.77 -12.62 -2.87
CA SER A 76 -9.87 -13.55 -3.17
C SER A 76 -9.76 -14.08 -4.61
N LEU A 77 -9.39 -13.21 -5.57
CA LEU A 77 -9.16 -13.57 -6.98
C LEU A 77 -8.01 -14.57 -7.17
N LEU A 78 -7.07 -14.65 -6.21
CA LEU A 78 -6.01 -15.66 -6.20
C LEU A 78 -6.50 -17.03 -5.72
N GLY A 79 -7.75 -17.17 -5.26
CA GLY A 79 -8.26 -18.44 -4.72
C GLY A 79 -7.53 -18.89 -3.45
N THR A 80 -6.99 -17.92 -2.71
CA THR A 80 -6.06 -18.15 -1.60
C THR A 80 -6.72 -17.74 -0.29
N PRO A 81 -6.69 -18.59 0.76
CA PRO A 81 -7.21 -18.21 2.07
C PRO A 81 -6.38 -17.06 2.66
N PHE A 82 -7.04 -15.98 3.07
CA PHE A 82 -6.39 -14.88 3.78
C PHE A 82 -6.83 -14.81 5.24
N MET A 83 -5.96 -14.24 6.07
CA MET A 83 -6.29 -13.92 7.45
C MET A 83 -6.38 -12.41 7.62
N SER A 84 -7.58 -11.91 7.91
CA SER A 84 -7.76 -10.52 8.31
C SER A 84 -6.94 -10.20 9.56
N ALA A 85 -6.28 -9.05 9.56
CA ALA A 85 -5.43 -8.61 10.65
C ALA A 85 -5.31 -7.09 10.66
N THR A 86 -5.10 -6.50 11.83
CA THR A 86 -4.55 -5.14 11.90
C THR A 86 -3.12 -5.12 11.35
N ILE A 87 -2.60 -3.95 10.99
CA ILE A 87 -1.21 -3.79 10.48
C ILE A 87 -0.19 -4.41 11.45
N ALA A 88 -0.33 -4.15 12.76
CA ALA A 88 0.61 -4.68 13.76
C ALA A 88 0.52 -6.21 13.89
N GLU A 89 -0.68 -6.78 13.78
CA GLU A 89 -0.88 -8.22 13.83
C GLU A 89 -0.34 -8.90 12.57
N MET A 90 -0.52 -8.31 11.40
CA MET A 90 0.00 -8.83 10.13
C MET A 90 1.49 -9.14 10.23
N TYR A 91 2.31 -8.18 10.68
CA TYR A 91 3.75 -8.37 10.80
C TYR A 91 4.13 -9.37 11.90
N ARG A 92 3.39 -9.39 13.03
CA ARG A 92 3.61 -10.41 14.08
C ARG A 92 3.33 -11.83 13.58
N LYS A 93 2.24 -12.04 12.84
CA LYS A 93 1.87 -13.33 12.25
C LYS A 93 2.93 -13.81 11.24
N PHE A 94 3.50 -12.88 10.47
CA PHE A 94 4.58 -13.19 9.55
C PHE A 94 5.87 -13.59 10.28
N ASN A 95 6.27 -12.80 11.30
CA ASN A 95 7.45 -13.09 12.10
C ASN A 95 7.38 -14.42 12.86
N SER A 96 6.18 -14.91 13.19
CA SER A 96 5.99 -16.22 13.81
C SER A 96 5.79 -17.38 12.82
N GLY A 97 5.78 -17.12 11.51
CA GLY A 97 5.54 -18.12 10.46
C GLY A 97 4.08 -18.59 10.36
N LEU A 98 3.14 -17.89 11.00
CA LEU A 98 1.70 -18.19 10.89
C LEU A 98 1.16 -17.85 9.50
N VAL A 99 1.77 -16.89 8.82
CA VAL A 99 1.52 -16.57 7.41
C VAL A 99 2.82 -16.63 6.61
N ASP A 100 2.70 -16.88 5.32
CA ASP A 100 3.83 -17.05 4.41
C ASP A 100 4.26 -15.74 3.73
N VAL A 101 3.31 -14.82 3.61
CA VAL A 101 3.50 -13.54 2.92
C VAL A 101 2.96 -12.39 3.78
N SER A 102 3.76 -11.33 3.85
CA SER A 102 3.36 -10.00 4.31
C SER A 102 3.77 -8.95 3.27
N TYR A 103 3.36 -7.70 3.44
CA TYR A 103 3.67 -6.61 2.52
C TYR A 103 3.75 -5.28 3.24
N GLY A 104 4.46 -4.34 2.63
CA GLY A 104 4.62 -3.00 3.17
C GLY A 104 5.77 -2.24 2.53
N PRO A 105 6.00 -0.97 2.91
CA PRO A 105 7.13 -0.20 2.42
C PRO A 105 8.45 -0.73 3.00
N ALA A 106 9.56 -0.52 2.30
CA ALA A 106 10.86 -1.04 2.73
C ALA A 106 11.25 -0.63 4.17
N VAL A 107 10.83 0.56 4.61
CA VAL A 107 11.08 1.08 5.97
C VAL A 107 10.53 0.18 7.09
N VAL A 108 9.46 -0.60 6.84
CA VAL A 108 8.92 -1.50 7.87
C VAL A 108 9.79 -2.74 8.09
N TYR A 109 10.71 -3.06 7.18
CA TYR A 109 11.57 -4.24 7.29
C TYR A 109 12.34 -4.27 8.61
N GLN A 110 13.04 -3.16 8.90
CA GLN A 110 13.81 -3.04 10.13
C GLN A 110 12.89 -2.73 11.32
N ALA A 111 11.93 -1.80 11.15
CA ALA A 111 11.08 -1.31 12.23
C ALA A 111 10.18 -2.39 12.84
N MET A 112 9.68 -3.30 12.01
CA MET A 112 8.81 -4.42 12.43
C MET A 112 9.57 -5.74 12.49
N GLU A 113 10.90 -5.70 12.40
CA GLU A 113 11.79 -6.85 12.51
C GLU A 113 11.45 -8.01 11.54
N LEU A 114 11.05 -7.68 10.30
CA LEU A 114 10.57 -8.66 9.32
C LEU A 114 11.64 -9.69 8.92
N TYR A 115 12.91 -9.39 9.17
CA TYR A 115 14.00 -10.38 9.06
C TYR A 115 13.74 -11.66 9.89
N LYS A 116 12.97 -11.57 11.00
CA LYS A 116 12.54 -12.73 11.79
C LYS A 116 11.57 -13.63 11.02
N GLY A 117 10.67 -13.07 10.22
CA GLY A 117 9.75 -13.85 9.38
C GLY A 117 10.41 -14.39 8.11
N LEU A 118 11.38 -13.65 7.55
CA LEU A 118 12.14 -14.11 6.38
C LEU A 118 12.95 -15.37 6.69
N GLN A 119 13.63 -15.42 7.84
CA GLN A 119 14.61 -16.48 8.14
C GLN A 119 15.65 -16.62 7.00
N GLU A 120 16.33 -17.76 6.90
CA GLU A 120 17.36 -17.99 5.88
C GLU A 120 16.80 -18.14 4.45
N LYS A 121 15.59 -18.70 4.32
CA LYS A 121 14.98 -19.04 3.02
C LYS A 121 14.18 -17.91 2.40
N GLY A 122 13.73 -16.95 3.22
CA GLY A 122 12.87 -15.87 2.80
C GLY A 122 13.59 -14.75 2.07
N GLY A 123 12.83 -13.77 1.64
CA GLY A 123 13.33 -12.63 0.89
C GLY A 123 12.31 -11.50 0.75
N VAL A 124 12.80 -10.39 0.23
CA VAL A 124 11.96 -9.28 -0.25
C VAL A 124 11.87 -9.40 -1.77
N ILE A 125 10.65 -9.45 -2.29
CA ILE A 125 10.44 -9.52 -3.73
C ILE A 125 10.70 -8.14 -4.33
N ARG A 126 11.70 -8.01 -5.21
CA ARG A 126 12.05 -6.75 -5.87
C ARG A 126 11.09 -6.40 -7.01
N PHE A 127 9.80 -6.48 -6.73
CA PHE A 127 8.71 -6.11 -7.62
C PHE A 127 7.66 -5.35 -6.77
N PRO A 128 7.51 -4.02 -6.95
CA PRO A 128 6.57 -3.25 -6.16
C PRO A 128 5.13 -3.60 -6.57
N VAL A 129 4.35 -4.10 -5.61
CA VAL A 129 2.96 -4.55 -5.85
C VAL A 129 1.94 -3.43 -5.69
N ALA A 130 2.28 -2.37 -4.96
CA ALA A 130 1.46 -1.19 -4.81
C ALA A 130 2.31 0.07 -4.64
N GLN A 131 1.69 1.22 -4.88
CA GLN A 131 2.21 2.54 -4.51
C GLN A 131 1.35 3.05 -3.37
N LEU A 132 1.98 3.29 -2.23
CA LEU A 132 1.31 3.77 -1.04
C LEU A 132 1.25 5.31 -1.06
N SER A 133 0.14 5.85 -0.58
CA SER A 133 -0.08 7.29 -0.44
C SER A 133 -0.76 7.62 0.87
N LEU A 134 -0.45 8.77 1.44
CA LEU A 134 -1.22 9.40 2.51
C LEU A 134 -2.23 10.37 1.92
N GLN A 135 -3.42 10.42 2.51
CA GLN A 135 -4.45 11.40 2.17
C GLN A 135 -4.69 12.31 3.36
N ILE A 136 -4.71 13.62 3.10
CA ILE A 136 -5.11 14.62 4.09
C ILE A 136 -6.59 14.87 3.89
N ILE A 137 -7.39 14.69 4.93
CA ILE A 137 -8.84 14.87 4.90
C ILE A 137 -9.20 16.01 5.86
N ILE A 138 -10.03 16.94 5.39
CA ILE A 138 -10.52 18.07 6.18
C ILE A 138 -12.04 18.04 6.32
N ARG A 139 -12.57 18.65 7.38
CA ARG A 139 -13.99 19.06 7.43
C ARG A 139 -14.14 20.32 6.60
N LYS A 140 -14.77 20.21 5.43
CA LYS A 140 -14.81 21.29 4.43
C LYS A 140 -15.32 22.62 4.99
N ALA A 141 -16.34 22.55 5.85
CA ALA A 141 -16.98 23.73 6.44
C ALA A 141 -16.11 24.48 7.47
N GLU A 142 -15.03 23.88 7.97
CA GLU A 142 -14.13 24.49 8.95
C GLU A 142 -12.98 25.28 8.30
N PHE A 143 -12.88 25.27 6.97
CA PHE A 143 -11.84 25.94 6.21
C PHE A 143 -12.41 26.99 5.24
N PRO A 144 -11.61 28.03 4.87
CA PRO A 144 -12.03 29.00 3.87
C PRO A 144 -12.39 28.36 2.54
N ALA A 145 -13.24 29.04 1.76
CA ALA A 145 -13.56 28.62 0.41
C ALA A 145 -12.28 28.38 -0.41
N GLU A 146 -12.31 27.35 -1.25
CA GLU A 146 -11.19 26.89 -2.11
C GLU A 146 -9.96 26.34 -1.37
N PHE A 147 -9.95 26.28 -0.03
CA PHE A 147 -8.80 25.78 0.71
C PHE A 147 -8.41 24.35 0.27
N GLY A 148 -9.37 23.44 0.16
CA GLY A 148 -9.11 22.05 -0.22
C GLY A 148 -8.42 21.94 -1.59
N GLN A 149 -8.88 22.68 -2.59
CA GLN A 149 -8.25 22.71 -3.93
C GLN A 149 -6.82 23.28 -3.88
N LYS A 150 -6.62 24.44 -3.25
CA LYS A 150 -5.28 25.06 -3.12
C LYS A 150 -4.32 24.16 -2.35
N SER A 151 -4.82 23.48 -1.31
CA SER A 151 -4.04 22.52 -0.54
C SER A 151 -3.66 21.30 -1.38
N ARG A 152 -4.56 20.75 -2.22
CA ARG A 152 -4.23 19.62 -3.12
C ARG A 152 -3.15 19.99 -4.13
N GLU A 153 -3.25 21.16 -4.75
CA GLU A 153 -2.25 21.67 -5.68
C GLU A 153 -0.89 21.86 -5.00
N TYR A 154 -0.88 22.44 -3.80
CA TYR A 154 0.34 22.58 -3.01
C TYR A 154 0.93 21.21 -2.66
N ALA A 155 0.12 20.26 -2.14
CA ALA A 155 0.59 18.92 -1.83
C ALA A 155 1.17 18.21 -3.06
N PHE A 156 0.53 18.34 -4.23
CA PHE A 156 1.05 17.79 -5.48
C PHE A 156 2.37 18.45 -5.92
N SER A 157 2.55 19.76 -5.70
CA SER A 157 3.84 20.42 -5.98
C SER A 157 5.01 19.82 -5.20
N GLN A 158 4.74 19.13 -4.08
CA GLN A 158 5.74 18.45 -3.26
C GLN A 158 5.98 16.99 -3.66
N PHE A 159 5.34 16.49 -4.72
CA PHE A 159 5.39 15.09 -5.14
C PHE A 159 6.83 14.57 -5.29
N ASP A 160 7.68 15.28 -6.03
CA ASP A 160 9.05 14.81 -6.30
C ASP A 160 9.89 14.75 -5.02
N LYS A 161 9.70 15.71 -4.11
CA LYS A 161 10.34 15.71 -2.80
C LYS A 161 9.89 14.53 -1.95
N ALA A 162 8.59 14.23 -1.94
CA ALA A 162 8.04 13.11 -1.21
C ALA A 162 8.54 11.76 -1.76
N VAL A 163 8.64 11.62 -3.09
CA VAL A 163 9.22 10.41 -3.72
C VAL A 163 10.68 10.22 -3.33
N LEU A 164 11.49 11.28 -3.33
CA LEU A 164 12.89 11.19 -2.89
C LEU A 164 13.01 10.68 -1.44
N LEU A 165 12.15 11.18 -0.54
CA LEU A 165 12.12 10.71 0.84
C LEU A 165 11.65 9.27 0.97
N ALA A 166 10.72 8.84 0.12
CA ALA A 166 10.16 7.49 0.14
C ALA A 166 11.09 6.42 -0.49
N GLN A 167 12.09 6.84 -1.26
CA GLN A 167 13.08 5.96 -1.88
C GLN A 167 14.33 5.72 -1.01
N ASN A 168 14.57 6.59 -0.03
CA ASN A 168 15.69 6.51 0.92
C ASN A 168 15.29 5.70 2.16
#